data_AF-A0A7J8CUD5-F1
#
_entry.id   AF-A0A7J8CUD5-F1
#
_cell.length_a   1.000
_cell.length_b   1.000
_cell.length_c   1.000
_cell.angle_alpha   90.00
_cell.angle_beta   90.00
_cell.angle_gamma   90.00
#
_symmetry.space_group_name_H-M   'P 1'
#
loop_
_entity.id
_entity.type
_entity.pdbx_description
1 polymer ?
#
loop_
_entity_poly.entity_id
_entity_poly.type
_entity_poly.pdbx_seq_one_letter_code
_entity_poly.pdbx_strand_id
1 'polypeptide(L)'
;MSDFIEAFSQKISLIDKISQRICKEEREYFDEMREYGPIHVLWSESEEDLVDTLRGVASCIDRCCRAMEKRLSGLSEALLPVVHEYVLYGEMLMGVMKRRDQIQAELESRLEAAAHKKADTDLLTAELGRLEDRLECANTALKADWERWRRSMRSDLTAAFRDAAARNVQYYEQCLATWESFLMSQTDLHTKEPSEDKP
;
A
#
# COMPACT_ATOMS: atom_id res chain seq x y z
N MET A 1 -20.62 15.71 1.96
CA MET A 1 -19.17 15.83 1.62
C MET A 1 -18.34 15.54 2.86
N SER A 2 -18.57 16.25 3.98
CA SER A 2 -17.88 16.03 5.26
C SER A 2 -17.85 14.57 5.70
N ASP A 3 -19.03 13.95 5.88
CA ASP A 3 -19.15 12.57 6.39
C ASP A 3 -18.42 11.55 5.51
N PHE A 4 -18.45 11.78 4.20
CA PHE A 4 -17.75 10.93 3.26
C PHE A 4 -16.23 11.06 3.43
N ILE A 5 -15.70 12.28 3.52
CA ILE A 5 -14.26 12.52 3.61
C ILE A 5 -13.72 12.02 4.94
N GLU A 6 -14.49 12.18 6.02
CA GLU A 6 -14.17 11.60 7.32
C GLU A 6 -14.11 10.08 7.24
N ALA A 7 -15.15 9.44 6.71
CA ALA A 7 -15.19 7.98 6.55
C ALA A 7 -14.07 7.47 5.62
N PHE A 8 -13.78 8.19 4.54
CA PHE A 8 -12.67 7.86 3.65
C PHE A 8 -11.33 7.96 4.38
N SER A 9 -11.07 9.08 5.07
CA SER A 9 -9.82 9.34 5.79
C SER A 9 -9.55 8.27 6.86
N GLN A 10 -10.59 7.87 7.59
CA GLN A 10 -10.50 6.77 8.55
C GLN A 10 -10.13 5.45 7.86
N LYS A 11 -10.83 5.10 6.77
CA LYS A 11 -10.61 3.85 6.04
C LYS A 11 -9.24 3.77 5.37
N ILE A 12 -8.81 4.83 4.67
CA ILE A 12 -7.51 4.83 3.99
C ILE A 12 -6.36 4.80 5.00
N SER A 13 -6.49 5.47 6.15
CA SER A 13 -5.52 5.40 7.24
C SER A 13 -5.42 3.99 7.84
N LEU A 14 -6.55 3.28 7.93
CA LEU A 14 -6.55 1.89 8.38
C LEU A 14 -5.87 0.98 7.36
N ILE A 15 -6.16 1.17 6.06
CA ILE A 15 -5.52 0.43 4.97
C ILE A 15 -4.01 0.67 4.97
N ASP A 16 -3.55 1.91 5.15
CA ASP A 16 -2.14 2.26 5.26
C ASP A 16 -1.45 1.50 6.39
N LYS A 17 -2.02 1.56 7.61
CA LYS A 17 -1.50 0.84 8.78
C LYS A 17 -1.42 -0.66 8.57
N ILE A 18 -2.47 -1.26 7.99
CA ILE A 18 -2.50 -2.70 7.70
C ILE A 18 -1.44 -3.05 6.65
N SER A 19 -1.32 -2.25 5.58
CA SER A 19 -0.38 -2.52 4.49
C SER A 19 1.07 -2.40 4.97
N GLN A 20 1.38 -1.39 5.79
CA GLN A 20 2.70 -1.25 6.43
C GLN A 20 3.01 -2.43 7.35
N ARG A 21 2.04 -2.87 8.16
CA ARG A 21 2.19 -4.02 9.04
C ARG A 21 2.47 -5.30 8.25
N ILE A 22 1.70 -5.58 7.20
CA ILE A 22 1.93 -6.73 6.31
C ILE A 22 3.34 -6.65 5.73
N CYS A 23 3.76 -5.50 5.20
CA CYS A 23 5.10 -5.35 4.64
C CYS A 23 6.21 -5.61 5.66
N LYS A 24 5.99 -5.21 6.92
CA LYS A 24 6.94 -5.46 8.01
C LYS A 24 7.01 -6.95 8.37
N GLU A 25 5.87 -7.58 8.62
CA GLU A 25 5.79 -9.01 8.98
C GLU A 25 6.37 -9.89 7.86
N GLU A 26 6.07 -9.57 6.60
CA GLU A 26 6.62 -10.29 5.43
C GLU A 26 8.13 -10.11 5.28
N ARG A 27 8.68 -8.95 5.70
CA ARG A 27 10.14 -8.72 5.72
C ARG A 27 10.82 -9.51 6.82
N GLU A 28 10.24 -9.54 8.02
CA GLU A 28 10.74 -10.34 9.14
C GLU A 28 10.74 -11.84 8.77
N TYR A 29 9.68 -12.32 8.13
CA TYR A 29 9.62 -13.68 7.60
C TYR A 29 10.67 -13.95 6.50
N PHE A 30 10.87 -13.00 5.60
CA PHE A 30 11.91 -13.10 4.57
C PHE A 30 13.31 -13.21 5.17
N ASP A 31 13.61 -12.40 6.19
CA ASP A 31 14.91 -12.44 6.87
C ASP A 31 15.15 -13.81 7.51
N GLU A 32 14.14 -14.42 8.12
CA GLU A 32 14.25 -15.80 8.64
C GLU A 32 14.41 -16.84 7.52
N MET A 33 13.64 -16.72 6.44
CA MET A 33 13.68 -17.68 5.32
C MET A 33 15.08 -17.80 4.71
N ARG A 34 15.82 -16.69 4.64
CA ARG A 34 17.16 -16.64 4.04
C ARG A 34 18.21 -17.44 4.80
N GLU A 35 18.00 -17.68 6.10
CA GLU A 35 18.92 -18.45 6.93
C GLU A 35 18.87 -19.95 6.61
N TYR A 36 17.75 -20.45 6.09
CA TYR A 36 17.59 -21.89 5.83
C TYR A 36 18.47 -22.40 4.68
N GLY A 37 18.72 -21.59 3.64
CA GLY A 37 19.56 -21.99 2.51
C GLY A 37 20.98 -22.37 2.95
N PRO A 38 21.71 -21.47 3.63
CA PRO A 38 23.04 -21.76 4.19
C PRO A 38 23.08 -22.98 5.12
N ILE A 39 22.04 -23.22 5.93
CA ILE A 39 21.96 -24.39 6.81
C ILE A 39 21.99 -25.69 6.00
N HIS A 40 21.21 -25.76 4.90
CA HIS A 40 21.20 -26.94 4.04
C HIS A 40 22.53 -27.14 3.30
N VAL A 41 23.20 -26.05 2.92
CA VAL A 41 24.57 -26.14 2.35
C VAL A 41 25.53 -26.73 3.37
N LEU A 42 25.51 -26.24 4.62
CA LEU A 42 26.36 -26.76 5.70
C LEU A 42 26.13 -28.26 5.95
N TRP A 43 24.87 -28.69 6.00
CA TRP A 43 24.55 -30.11 6.17
C TRP A 43 25.05 -30.95 4.99
N SER A 44 24.99 -30.41 3.76
CA SER A 44 25.49 -31.11 2.57
C SER A 44 27.00 -31.39 2.63
N GLU A 45 27.76 -30.67 3.44
CA GLU A 45 29.20 -30.94 3.63
C GLU A 45 29.47 -32.14 4.55
N SER A 46 28.49 -32.55 5.35
CA SER A 46 28.61 -33.64 6.32
C SER A 46 27.93 -34.94 5.88
N GLU A 47 27.18 -34.90 4.77
CA GLU A 47 26.36 -36.01 4.28
C GLU A 47 26.87 -36.47 2.90
N GLU A 48 27.14 -37.76 2.73
CA GLU A 48 27.64 -38.31 1.46
C GLU A 48 26.48 -38.62 0.49
N ASP A 49 25.44 -39.30 0.98
CA ASP A 49 24.32 -39.77 0.14
C ASP A 49 23.31 -38.66 -0.18
N LEU A 50 23.18 -37.65 0.71
CA LEU A 50 22.16 -36.60 0.60
C LEU A 50 22.71 -35.27 0.06
N VAL A 51 24.00 -35.20 -0.30
CA VAL A 51 24.68 -33.95 -0.68
C VAL A 51 23.94 -33.19 -1.78
N ASP A 52 23.55 -33.88 -2.86
CA ASP A 52 22.91 -33.28 -4.02
C ASP A 52 21.47 -32.85 -3.70
N THR A 53 20.74 -33.65 -2.92
CA THR A 53 19.39 -33.33 -2.44
C THR A 53 19.40 -32.09 -1.56
N LEU A 54 20.30 -32.03 -0.57
CA LEU A 54 20.43 -30.89 0.35
C LEU A 54 20.84 -29.61 -0.40
N ARG A 55 21.77 -29.71 -1.34
CA ARG A 55 22.16 -28.59 -2.20
C ARG A 55 21.00 -28.14 -3.11
N GLY A 56 20.21 -29.07 -3.60
CA GLY A 56 18.99 -28.79 -4.37
C GLY A 56 17.93 -28.05 -3.55
N VAL A 57 17.71 -28.47 -2.30
CA VAL A 57 16.83 -27.76 -1.35
C VAL A 57 17.34 -26.35 -1.08
N ALA A 58 18.64 -26.18 -0.81
CA ALA A 58 19.25 -24.86 -0.62
C ALA A 58 19.02 -23.93 -1.83
N SER A 59 19.18 -24.45 -3.05
CA SER A 59 18.91 -23.72 -4.29
C SER A 59 17.43 -23.35 -4.44
N CYS A 60 16.50 -24.23 -4.05
CA CYS A 60 15.07 -23.92 -4.05
C CYS A 60 14.73 -22.79 -3.08
N ILE A 61 15.31 -22.81 -1.88
CA ILE A 61 15.14 -21.76 -0.88
C ILE A 61 15.67 -20.42 -1.39
N ASP A 62 16.87 -20.38 -1.99
CA ASP A 62 17.43 -19.14 -2.58
C ASP A 62 16.53 -18.55 -3.67
N ARG A 63 15.99 -19.40 -4.56
CA ARG A 63 15.05 -18.96 -5.60
C ARG A 63 13.73 -18.44 -5.02
N CYS A 64 13.17 -19.11 -4.02
CA CYS A 64 11.99 -18.63 -3.30
C CYS A 64 12.27 -17.28 -2.61
N CYS A 65 13.44 -17.12 -1.99
CA CYS A 65 13.87 -15.86 -1.38
C CYS A 65 13.94 -14.73 -2.42
N ARG A 66 14.52 -14.96 -3.60
CA ARG A 66 14.56 -13.94 -4.67
C ARG A 66 13.17 -13.55 -5.17
N ALA A 67 12.26 -14.53 -5.29
CA ALA A 67 10.87 -14.26 -5.66
C ALA A 67 10.15 -13.45 -4.59
N MET A 68 10.39 -13.77 -3.31
CA MET A 68 9.89 -13.05 -2.14
C MET A 68 10.39 -11.61 -2.10
N GLU A 69 11.69 -11.40 -2.31
CA GLU A 69 12.34 -10.08 -2.34
C GLU A 69 11.72 -9.19 -3.43
N LYS A 70 11.51 -9.74 -4.64
CA LYS A 70 10.85 -9.04 -5.75
C LYS A 70 9.39 -8.68 -5.43
N ARG A 71 8.66 -9.56 -4.73
CA ARG A 71 7.29 -9.28 -4.28
C ARG A 71 7.28 -8.14 -3.26
N LEU A 72 8.20 -8.19 -2.28
CA LEU A 72 8.34 -7.19 -1.22
C LEU A 72 8.73 -5.81 -1.76
N SER A 73 9.66 -5.73 -2.71
CA SER A 73 10.01 -4.44 -3.35
C SER A 73 8.81 -3.83 -4.05
N GLY A 74 8.04 -4.63 -4.79
CA GLY A 74 6.82 -4.17 -5.45
C GLY A 74 5.70 -3.72 -4.51
N LEU A 75 5.64 -4.26 -3.27
CA LEU A 75 4.75 -3.75 -2.22
C LEU A 75 5.21 -2.37 -1.73
N SER A 76 6.52 -2.25 -1.46
CA SER A 76 7.14 -1.04 -0.91
C SER A 76 7.21 0.13 -1.90
N GLU A 77 7.40 -0.15 -3.18
CA GLU A 77 7.64 0.87 -4.23
C GLU A 77 6.35 1.29 -4.96
N ALA A 78 5.29 0.48 -4.91
CA ALA A 78 4.05 0.77 -5.63
C ALA A 78 2.82 0.89 -4.72
N LEU A 79 2.48 -0.12 -3.93
CA LEU A 79 1.24 -0.08 -3.15
C LEU A 79 1.31 0.92 -1.99
N LEU A 80 2.36 0.84 -1.16
CA LEU A 80 2.49 1.70 0.02
C LEU A 80 2.51 3.20 -0.34
N PRO A 81 3.27 3.66 -1.35
CA PRO A 81 3.29 5.07 -1.72
C PRO A 81 1.92 5.58 -2.18
N VAL A 82 1.20 4.80 -3.00
CA VAL A 82 -0.13 5.19 -3.49
C VAL A 82 -1.13 5.31 -2.33
N VAL A 83 -1.15 4.32 -1.44
CA VAL A 83 -2.05 4.36 -0.26
C VAL A 83 -1.73 5.57 0.62
N HIS A 84 -0.45 5.83 0.88
CA HIS A 84 -0.01 6.95 1.69
C HIS A 84 -0.34 8.31 1.03
N GLU A 85 -0.19 8.45 -0.28
CA GLU A 85 -0.60 9.65 -1.01
C GLU A 85 -2.10 9.95 -0.79
N TYR A 86 -2.94 8.92 -0.77
CA TYR A 86 -4.37 9.07 -0.49
C TYR A 86 -4.72 9.34 0.98
N VAL A 87 -3.86 8.96 1.93
CA VAL A 87 -3.93 9.46 3.33
C VAL A 87 -3.70 10.97 3.34
N LEU A 88 -2.62 11.44 2.70
CA LEU A 88 -2.27 12.86 2.62
C LEU A 88 -3.33 13.69 1.90
N TYR A 89 -3.93 13.17 0.83
CA TYR A 89 -5.05 13.84 0.16
C TYR A 89 -6.27 14.00 1.08
N GLY A 90 -6.57 12.98 1.90
CA GLY A 90 -7.65 13.05 2.89
C GLY A 90 -7.41 14.17 3.90
N GLU A 91 -6.19 14.28 4.42
CA GLU A 91 -5.79 15.34 5.35
C GLU A 91 -5.87 16.74 4.72
N MET A 92 -5.36 16.89 3.50
CA MET A 92 -5.41 18.15 2.75
C MET A 92 -6.86 18.61 2.53
N LEU A 93 -7.71 17.69 2.08
CA LEU A 93 -9.11 18.00 1.78
C LEU A 93 -9.89 18.38 3.04
N MET A 94 -9.66 17.67 4.15
CA MET A 94 -10.19 18.05 5.47
C MET A 94 -9.71 19.44 5.90
N GLY A 95 -8.45 19.78 5.64
CA GLY A 95 -7.90 21.11 5.91
C GLY A 95 -8.54 22.22 5.06
N VAL A 96 -8.80 21.99 3.78
CA VAL A 96 -9.51 22.93 2.90
C VAL A 96 -10.95 23.14 3.39
N MET A 97 -11.64 22.06 3.77
CA MET A 97 -13.00 22.13 4.31
C MET A 97 -13.06 22.96 5.60
N LYS A 98 -12.18 22.68 6.57
CA LYS A 98 -12.12 23.44 7.83
C LYS A 98 -11.89 24.94 7.59
N ARG A 99 -11.03 25.30 6.63
CA ARG A 99 -10.80 26.71 6.25
C ARG A 99 -12.07 27.36 5.68
N ARG A 100 -12.80 26.65 4.81
CA ARG A 100 -14.09 27.12 4.28
C ARG A 100 -15.10 27.33 5.41
N ASP A 101 -15.22 26.35 6.32
CA ASP A 101 -16.15 26.40 7.44
C ASP A 101 -15.82 27.56 8.39
N GLN A 102 -14.53 27.86 8.60
CA GLN A 102 -14.10 29.02 9.39
C GLN A 102 -14.49 30.35 8.74
N ILE A 103 -14.35 30.48 7.42
CA ILE A 103 -14.77 31.70 6.69
C ILE A 103 -16.30 31.85 6.74
N GLN A 104 -17.04 30.76 6.60
CA GLN A 104 -18.50 30.74 6.73
C GLN A 104 -18.93 31.23 8.12
N ALA A 105 -18.33 30.71 9.18
CA ALA A 105 -18.63 31.13 10.56
C ALA A 105 -18.28 32.61 10.81
N GLU A 106 -17.16 33.10 10.23
CA GLU A 106 -16.79 34.52 10.28
C GLU A 106 -17.86 35.40 9.60
N LEU A 107 -18.32 34.99 8.41
CA LEU A 107 -19.37 35.71 7.68
C LEU A 107 -20.70 35.74 8.46
N GLU A 108 -21.14 34.60 9.00
CA GLU A 108 -22.37 34.50 9.79
C GLU A 108 -22.33 35.41 11.03
N SER A 109 -21.23 35.38 11.78
CA SER A 109 -21.04 36.23 12.95
C SER A 109 -21.09 37.73 12.59
N ARG A 110 -20.55 38.12 11.43
CA ARG A 110 -20.56 39.51 10.96
C ARG A 110 -21.94 39.95 10.48
N LEU A 111 -22.70 39.07 9.82
CA LEU A 111 -24.08 39.32 9.44
C LEU A 111 -24.96 39.55 10.68
N GLU A 112 -24.82 38.73 11.72
CA GLU A 112 -25.52 38.90 13.00
C GLU A 112 -25.15 40.23 13.67
N ALA A 113 -23.87 40.57 13.72
CA ALA A 113 -23.41 41.83 14.30
C ALA A 113 -23.96 43.06 13.54
N ALA A 114 -24.01 43.00 12.20
CA ALA A 114 -24.57 44.05 11.35
C ALA A 114 -26.09 44.22 11.56
N ALA A 115 -26.83 43.13 11.80
CA ALA A 115 -28.25 43.19 12.14
C ALA A 115 -28.53 43.96 13.45
N HIS A 116 -27.60 43.89 14.41
CA HIS A 116 -27.71 44.57 15.71
C HIS A 116 -27.18 46.02 15.71
N LYS A 117 -26.15 46.34 14.91
CA LYS A 117 -25.53 47.67 14.85
C LYS A 117 -26.00 48.42 13.60
N LYS A 118 -27.19 49.04 13.66
CA LYS A 118 -27.78 49.88 12.59
C LYS A 118 -26.98 51.13 12.18
N ALA A 119 -25.75 51.33 12.67
CA ALA A 119 -24.99 52.56 12.49
C ALA A 119 -23.51 52.23 12.22
N ASP A 120 -23.20 51.83 10.99
CA ASP A 120 -22.02 52.22 10.16
C ASP A 120 -22.08 51.40 8.85
N THR A 121 -23.07 51.69 8.00
CA THR A 121 -23.53 50.77 6.93
C THR A 121 -22.47 50.48 5.86
N ASP A 122 -21.71 51.47 5.42
CA ASP A 122 -20.88 51.32 4.21
C ASP A 122 -19.60 50.49 4.45
N LEU A 123 -18.95 50.69 5.60
CA LEU A 123 -17.77 49.90 6.01
C LEU A 123 -18.15 48.44 6.31
N LEU A 124 -19.28 48.21 6.97
CA LEU A 124 -19.81 46.88 7.24
C LEU A 124 -20.19 46.15 5.94
N THR A 125 -20.83 46.82 5.00
CA THR A 125 -21.18 46.24 3.69
C THR A 125 -19.93 45.85 2.90
N ALA A 126 -18.88 46.68 2.91
CA ALA A 126 -17.61 46.34 2.25
C ALA A 126 -16.89 45.14 2.89
N GLU A 127 -16.89 45.04 4.23
CA GLU A 127 -16.30 43.90 4.94
C GLU A 127 -17.06 42.60 4.67
N LEU A 128 -18.39 42.65 4.63
CA LEU A 128 -19.26 41.51 4.28
C LEU A 128 -19.01 41.04 2.84
N GLY A 129 -19.00 41.95 1.87
CA GLY A 129 -18.70 41.59 0.47
C GLY A 129 -17.33 40.90 0.32
N ARG A 130 -16.31 41.39 1.04
CA ARG A 130 -14.99 40.74 1.04
C ARG A 130 -15.02 39.32 1.63
N LEU A 131 -15.83 39.08 2.66
CA LEU A 131 -15.99 37.75 3.25
C LEU A 131 -16.76 36.80 2.32
N GLU A 132 -17.77 37.32 1.62
CA GLU A 132 -18.51 36.59 0.59
C GLU A 132 -17.59 36.17 -0.57
N ASP A 133 -16.77 37.09 -1.09
CA ASP A 133 -15.78 36.78 -2.14
C ASP A 133 -14.80 35.69 -1.69
N ARG A 134 -14.27 35.81 -0.45
CA ARG A 134 -13.36 34.80 0.14
C ARG A 134 -14.03 33.43 0.26
N LEU A 135 -15.29 33.40 0.68
CA LEU A 135 -16.07 32.18 0.81
C LEU A 135 -16.31 31.54 -0.56
N GLU A 136 -16.62 32.33 -1.58
CA GLU A 136 -16.82 31.85 -2.96
C GLU A 136 -15.52 31.25 -3.53
N CYS A 137 -14.38 31.93 -3.35
CA CYS A 137 -13.07 31.40 -3.71
C CYS A 137 -12.79 30.07 -3.01
N ALA A 138 -13.02 29.98 -1.69
CA ALA A 138 -12.79 28.76 -0.91
C ALA A 138 -13.68 27.59 -1.37
N ASN A 139 -14.96 27.86 -1.66
CA ASN A 139 -15.89 26.86 -2.18
C ASN A 139 -15.48 26.37 -3.57
N THR A 140 -15.00 27.26 -4.43
CA THR A 140 -14.57 26.92 -5.79
C THR A 140 -13.31 26.03 -5.76
N ALA A 141 -12.33 26.38 -4.92
CA ALA A 141 -11.14 25.56 -4.70
C ALA A 141 -11.50 24.17 -4.16
N LEU A 142 -12.35 24.10 -3.14
CA LEU A 142 -12.81 22.83 -2.55
C LEU A 142 -13.49 21.93 -3.60
N LYS A 143 -14.36 22.49 -4.43
CA LYS A 143 -15.05 21.73 -5.50
C LYS A 143 -14.05 21.19 -6.51
N ALA A 144 -13.10 22.01 -6.97
CA ALA A 144 -12.10 21.60 -7.94
C ALA A 144 -11.20 20.46 -7.43
N ASP A 145 -10.71 20.58 -6.19
CA ASP A 145 -9.88 19.57 -5.54
C ASP A 145 -10.65 18.25 -5.35
N TRP A 146 -11.89 18.35 -4.88
CA TRP A 146 -12.78 17.21 -4.70
C TRP A 146 -13.04 16.46 -6.02
N GLU A 147 -13.34 17.17 -7.10
CA GLU A 147 -13.61 16.55 -8.40
C GLU A 147 -12.37 15.92 -9.03
N ARG A 148 -11.20 16.54 -8.86
CA ARG A 148 -9.93 15.96 -9.29
C ARG A 148 -9.67 14.66 -8.54
N TRP A 149 -9.74 14.70 -7.21
CA TRP A 149 -9.54 13.54 -6.34
C TRP A 149 -10.51 12.39 -6.67
N ARG A 150 -11.81 12.69 -6.81
CA ARG A 150 -12.83 11.68 -7.09
C ARG A 150 -12.60 10.95 -8.42
N ARG A 151 -12.03 11.64 -9.42
CA ARG A 151 -11.74 11.06 -10.74
C ARG A 151 -10.55 10.11 -10.72
N SER A 152 -9.49 10.44 -9.99
CA SER A 152 -8.25 9.64 -9.97
C SER A 152 -8.29 8.50 -8.95
N MET A 153 -8.81 8.76 -7.75
CA MET A 153 -8.72 7.85 -6.59
C MET A 153 -9.07 6.41 -6.91
N ARG A 154 -10.25 6.18 -7.49
CA ARG A 154 -10.71 4.82 -7.75
C ARG A 154 -9.78 4.11 -8.73
N SER A 155 -9.31 4.81 -9.76
CA SER A 155 -8.42 4.25 -10.77
C SER A 155 -7.08 3.87 -10.15
N ASP A 156 -6.47 4.80 -9.40
CA ASP A 156 -5.12 4.64 -8.85
C ASP A 156 -5.07 3.53 -7.80
N LEU A 157 -6.01 3.53 -6.85
CA LEU A 157 -6.11 2.46 -5.86
C LEU A 157 -6.41 1.11 -6.51
N THR A 158 -7.32 1.07 -7.50
CA THR A 158 -7.61 -0.19 -8.23
C THR A 158 -6.39 -0.72 -8.95
N ALA A 159 -5.62 0.16 -9.60
CA ALA A 159 -4.39 -0.21 -10.29
C ALA A 159 -3.35 -0.75 -9.30
N ALA A 160 -3.11 -0.04 -8.19
CA ALA A 160 -2.15 -0.44 -7.16
C ALA A 160 -2.49 -1.79 -6.52
N PHE A 161 -3.76 -2.01 -6.15
CA PHE A 161 -4.19 -3.30 -5.58
C PHE A 161 -4.16 -4.44 -6.60
N ARG A 162 -4.52 -4.18 -7.85
CA ARG A 162 -4.44 -5.19 -8.92
C ARG A 162 -3.00 -5.61 -9.18
N ASP A 163 -2.09 -4.65 -9.21
CA ASP A 163 -0.66 -4.86 -9.41
C ASP A 163 -0.04 -5.64 -8.24
N ALA A 164 -0.39 -5.29 -6.99
CA ALA A 164 -0.01 -6.07 -5.81
C ALA A 164 -0.54 -7.51 -5.87
N ALA A 165 -1.81 -7.71 -6.27
CA ALA A 165 -2.39 -9.04 -6.41
C ALA A 165 -1.69 -9.86 -7.51
N ALA A 166 -1.38 -9.24 -8.65
CA ALA A 166 -0.65 -9.90 -9.73
C ALA A 166 0.75 -10.34 -9.30
N ARG A 167 1.47 -9.50 -8.54
CA ARG A 167 2.77 -9.86 -7.95
C ARG A 167 2.68 -11.00 -6.94
N ASN A 168 1.61 -11.04 -6.13
CA ASN A 168 1.38 -12.16 -5.21
C ASN A 168 1.18 -13.48 -5.97
N VAL A 169 0.35 -13.47 -7.02
CA VAL A 169 0.15 -14.66 -7.87
C VAL A 169 1.47 -15.11 -8.49
N GLN A 170 2.21 -14.18 -9.09
CA GLN A 170 3.50 -14.48 -9.70
C GLN A 170 4.51 -15.09 -8.70
N TYR A 171 4.55 -14.58 -7.48
CA TYR A 171 5.41 -15.14 -6.42
C TYR A 171 5.07 -16.60 -6.12
N TYR A 172 3.79 -16.89 -5.85
CA TYR A 172 3.38 -18.26 -5.52
C TYR A 172 3.59 -19.22 -6.69
N GLU A 173 3.33 -18.79 -7.92
CA GLU A 173 3.60 -19.58 -9.13
C GLU A 173 5.09 -19.88 -9.29
N GLN A 174 5.97 -18.90 -9.03
CA GLN A 174 7.43 -19.09 -9.11
C GLN A 174 7.95 -20.05 -8.03
N CYS A 175 7.46 -19.93 -6.80
CA CYS A 175 7.81 -20.84 -5.72
C CYS A 175 7.36 -22.27 -6.04
N LEU A 176 6.11 -22.43 -6.50
CA LEU A 176 5.56 -23.73 -6.88
C LEU A 176 6.39 -24.38 -7.99
N ALA A 177 6.64 -23.65 -9.09
CA ALA A 177 7.43 -24.16 -10.21
C ALA A 177 8.86 -24.53 -9.80
N THR A 178 9.46 -23.78 -8.87
CA THR A 178 10.78 -24.08 -8.32
C THR A 178 10.79 -25.44 -7.62
N TRP A 179 9.83 -25.68 -6.73
CA TRP A 179 9.73 -26.94 -5.99
C TRP A 179 9.34 -28.11 -6.89
N GLU A 180 8.39 -27.93 -7.82
CA GLU A 180 8.02 -28.97 -8.79
C GLU A 180 9.20 -29.40 -9.66
N SER A 181 9.96 -28.44 -10.18
CA SER A 181 11.18 -28.72 -10.95
C SER A 181 12.20 -29.51 -10.15
N PHE A 182 12.36 -29.19 -8.86
CA PHE A 182 13.27 -29.92 -7.98
C PHE A 182 12.78 -31.36 -7.74
N LEU A 183 11.51 -31.54 -7.37
CA LEU A 183 10.94 -32.88 -7.11
C LEU A 183 11.02 -33.81 -8.33
N MET A 184 10.79 -33.27 -9.53
CA MET A 184 11.00 -34.03 -10.78
C MET A 184 12.46 -34.48 -10.92
N SER A 185 13.43 -33.58 -10.66
CA SER A 185 14.85 -33.93 -10.75
C SER A 185 15.28 -35.03 -9.76
N GLN A 186 14.65 -35.08 -8.57
CA GLN A 186 14.91 -36.10 -7.56
C GLN A 186 14.30 -37.46 -7.93
N THR A 187 13.12 -37.45 -8.55
CA THR A 187 12.44 -38.68 -9.01
C THR A 187 13.21 -39.35 -10.16
N ASP A 188 13.76 -38.54 -11.07
CA ASP A 188 14.59 -39.04 -12.18
C ASP A 188 15.92 -39.63 -11.71
N LEU A 189 16.47 -39.16 -10.58
CA LEU A 189 17.67 -39.73 -9.95
C LEU A 189 17.39 -41.12 -9.37
N HIS A 190 16.29 -41.30 -8.63
CA HIS A 190 15.89 -42.60 -8.08
C HIS A 190 15.60 -43.67 -9.15
N THR A 191 15.20 -43.26 -10.35
CA THR A 191 14.90 -44.21 -11.44
C THR A 191 16.18 -44.71 -12.14
N LYS A 192 17.34 -44.10 -11.86
CA LYS A 192 18.63 -44.42 -12.49
C LYS A 192 19.58 -45.26 -11.62
N GLU A 193 19.24 -45.55 -10.37
CA GLU A 193 20.00 -46.51 -9.57
C GLU A 193 19.86 -47.91 -10.20
N PRO A 194 20.96 -48.54 -10.67
CA PRO A 194 20.89 -49.91 -11.16
C PRO A 194 20.54 -50.80 -9.97
N SER A 195 19.52 -51.65 -10.14
CA SER A 195 19.19 -52.69 -9.17
C SER A 195 20.43 -53.56 -8.92
N GLU A 196 21.13 -53.33 -7.82
CA GLU A 196 22.10 -54.26 -7.25
C GLU A 196 21.32 -55.44 -6.66
N ASP A 197 20.71 -56.23 -7.53
CA ASP A 197 20.26 -57.58 -7.23
C ASP A 197 19.96 -58.29 -8.54
N LYS A 198 20.95 -59.02 -9.03
CA LYS A 198 20.74 -60.23 -9.84
C LYS A 198 21.81 -61.26 -9.45
N PRO A 199 21.42 -62.56 -9.46
CA PRO A 199 21.76 -63.56 -8.44
C PRO A 199 23.20 -64.09 -8.50
#